data_AF-A0A0M3JKS4-F1
#
_entry.id   AF-A0A0M3JKS4-F1
#
_cell.length_a   1.000
_cell.length_b   1.000
_cell.length_c   1.000
_cell.angle_alpha   90.00
_cell.angle_beta   90.00
_cell.angle_gamma   90.00
#
_symmetry.space_group_name_H-M   'P 1'
#
loop_
_entity.id
_entity.type
_entity.pdbx_description
1 polymer ?
#
loop_
_entity_poly.entity_id
_entity_poly.type
_entity_poly.pdbx_seq_one_letter_code
_entity_poly.pdbx_strand_id
1 'polypeptide(L)' 'MGKHEKGTPKEIANRCKSKGLQKLRWFCQMCQKQCRDQNGFKCHLMSEAHQRQLLLFAETPHVYLKE' A
#
# COMPACT_ATOMS: atom_id res chain seq x y z
N MET A 1 -1.28 -14.82 -8.78
CA MET A 1 -1.98 -15.89 -8.03
C MET A 1 -3.48 -15.71 -8.22
N GLY A 2 -4.20 -16.76 -8.62
CA GLY A 2 -5.64 -16.70 -8.89
C GLY A 2 -6.46 -16.37 -7.64
N LYS A 3 -7.61 -15.72 -7.82
CA LYS A 3 -8.62 -15.58 -6.76
C LYS A 3 -9.11 -16.98 -6.40
N HIS A 4 -9.10 -17.31 -5.11
CA HIS A 4 -9.61 -18.60 -4.65
C HIS A 4 -11.12 -18.47 -4.44
N GLU A 5 -11.86 -19.58 -4.40
CA GLU A 5 -13.31 -19.51 -4.24
C GLU A 5 -13.73 -19.01 -2.85
N LYS A 6 -14.83 -18.25 -2.83
CA LYS A 6 -15.41 -17.68 -1.61
C LYS A 6 -15.71 -18.76 -0.58
N GLY A 7 -15.12 -18.59 0.60
CA GLY A 7 -15.32 -19.51 1.73
C GLY A 7 -14.30 -20.64 1.83
N THR A 8 -13.38 -20.78 0.86
CA THR A 8 -12.30 -21.76 0.99
C THR A 8 -11.39 -21.42 2.18
N PRO A 9 -10.78 -22.41 2.84
CA PRO A 9 -9.82 -22.18 3.93
C PRO A 9 -8.69 -21.24 3.51
N LYS A 10 -8.25 -21.32 2.25
CA LYS A 10 -7.19 -20.49 1.69
C LYS A 10 -7.64 -19.04 1.50
N GLU A 11 -8.88 -18.79 1.05
CA GLU A 11 -9.43 -17.43 1.03
C GLU A 11 -9.56 -16.84 2.42
N ILE A 12 -10.08 -17.60 3.38
CA ILE A 12 -10.24 -17.14 4.76
C ILE A 12 -8.87 -16.78 5.35
N ALA A 13 -7.86 -17.64 5.15
CA ALA A 13 -6.50 -17.39 5.60
C ALA A 13 -5.89 -16.14 4.96
N ASN A 14 -6.07 -15.95 3.64
CA ASN A 14 -5.59 -14.76 2.94
C ASN A 14 -6.30 -13.49 3.45
N ARG A 15 -7.62 -13.56 3.65
CA ARG A 15 -8.42 -12.46 4.20
C ARG A 15 -7.97 -12.07 5.60
N CYS A 16 -7.74 -13.05 6.48
CA CYS A 16 -7.23 -12.80 7.84
C CYS A 16 -5.83 -12.17 7.81
N LYS A 17 -4.93 -12.66 6.93
CA LYS A 17 -3.60 -12.05 6.73
C LYS A 17 -3.69 -10.61 6.23
N SER A 18 -4.61 -10.28 5.33
CA SER A 18 -4.81 -8.92 4.84
C SER A 18 -5.38 -7.97 5.90
N LYS A 19 -6.21 -8.48 6.83
CA LYS A 19 -6.72 -7.67 7.96
C LYS A 19 -5.62 -7.30 8.96
N GLY A 20 -4.74 -8.24 9.32
CA GLY A 20 -3.61 -7.99 10.23
C GLY A 20 -2.55 -7.06 9.64
N LEU A 21 -2.62 -6.82 8.34
CA LEU A 21 -1.76 -5.88 7.66
C LEU A 21 -2.14 -4.42 7.94
N GLN A 22 -3.32 -4.04 8.39
CA GLN A 22 -3.64 -2.61 8.53
C GLN A 22 -2.84 -1.82 9.60
N LYS A 23 -1.89 -2.44 10.32
CA LYS A 23 -0.95 -1.82 11.29
C LYS A 23 0.54 -1.93 10.86
N LEU A 24 0.88 -1.78 9.58
CA LEU A 24 2.24 -2.06 9.11
C LEU A 24 3.24 -0.90 9.27
N ARG A 25 4.47 -1.28 9.64
CA ARG A 25 5.73 -0.55 9.47
C ARG A 25 5.98 -0.05 8.03
N TRP A 26 5.46 -0.74 7.01
CA TRP A 26 5.75 -0.51 5.58
C TRP A 26 4.54 0.07 4.83
N PHE A 27 4.13 1.28 5.22
CA PHE A 27 3.01 2.00 4.60
C PHE A 27 3.50 3.31 3.99
N CYS A 28 3.09 3.60 2.75
CA CYS A 28 3.36 4.88 2.11
C CYS A 28 2.20 5.82 2.38
N GLN A 29 2.42 6.86 3.19
CA GLN A 29 1.42 7.88 3.47
C GLN A 29 1.01 8.64 2.20
N MET A 30 2.01 8.99 1.38
CA MET A 30 1.80 9.74 0.14
C MET A 30 0.84 9.03 -0.83
N CYS A 31 1.06 7.73 -1.06
CA CYS A 31 0.24 6.94 -1.97
C CYS A 31 -0.92 6.22 -1.28
N GLN A 32 -1.08 6.40 0.04
CA GLN A 32 -1.96 5.61 0.92
C GLN A 32 -1.87 4.10 0.64
N LYS A 33 -0.65 3.62 0.35
CA LYS A 33 -0.40 2.27 -0.15
C LYS A 33 0.35 1.43 0.86
N GLN A 34 -0.24 0.29 1.16
CA GLN A 34 0.38 -0.73 1.99
C GLN A 34 1.31 -1.65 1.19
N CYS A 35 2.50 -1.90 1.73
CA CYS A 35 3.46 -2.84 1.17
C CYS A 35 3.68 -4.01 2.14
N ARG A 36 3.71 -5.25 1.62
CA ARG A 36 3.73 -6.47 2.45
C ARG A 36 4.97 -6.57 3.33
N ASP A 37 6.10 -6.10 2.84
CA ASP A 37 7.42 -6.24 3.43
C ASP A 37 8.34 -5.08 2.99
N GLN A 38 9.57 -5.07 3.52
CA GLN A 38 10.56 -4.03 3.25
C GLN A 38 10.95 -3.95 1.78
N ASN A 39 11.11 -5.10 1.10
CA ASN A 39 11.51 -5.13 -0.30
C ASN A 39 10.39 -4.54 -1.19
N GLY A 40 9.15 -4.95 -0.96
CA GLY A 40 7.99 -4.40 -1.65
C GLY A 40 7.84 -2.89 -1.44
N PHE A 41 8.16 -2.39 -0.25
CA PHE A 41 8.18 -0.95 0.03
C PHE A 41 9.31 -0.24 -0.73
N LYS A 42 10.52 -0.80 -0.75
CA LYS A 42 11.64 -0.26 -1.53
C LYS A 42 11.31 -0.19 -3.03
N CYS A 43 10.80 -1.27 -3.61
CA CYS A 43 10.35 -1.29 -5.00
C CYS A 43 9.25 -0.26 -5.27
N HIS A 44 8.33 -0.07 -4.32
CA HIS A 44 7.29 0.95 -4.43
C HIS A 44 7.87 2.37 -4.47
N LEU A 45 8.80 2.71 -3.56
CA LEU A 45 9.43 4.04 -3.54
C LEU A 45 10.22 4.35 -4.81
N MET A 46 10.80 3.33 -5.46
CA MET A 46 11.52 3.47 -6.72
C MET A 46 10.60 3.49 -7.96
N SER A 47 9.29 3.27 -7.79
CA SER A 47 8.36 3.19 -8.92
C SER A 47 7.99 4.57 -9.45
N GLU A 48 7.79 4.68 -10.76
CA GLU A 48 7.38 5.92 -11.42
C GLU A 48 6.05 6.45 -10.86
N ALA A 49 5.11 5.56 -10.53
CA ALA A 49 3.84 5.94 -9.93
C ALA A 49 4.01 6.67 -8.58
N HIS A 50 4.97 6.24 -7.76
CA HIS A 50 5.30 6.93 -6.51
C HIS A 50 5.95 8.29 -6.78
N GLN A 51 6.91 8.36 -7.72
CA GLN A 51 7.57 9.61 -8.09
C GLN A 51 6.59 10.66 -8.63
N ARG A 52 5.63 10.25 -9.48
CA ARG A 52 4.55 11.14 -9.97
C ARG A 52 3.69 11.70 -8.83
N GLN A 53 3.41 10.91 -7.79
CA GLN A 53 2.69 11.40 -6.61
C GLN A 53 3.48 12.46 -5.83
N LEU A 54 4.82 12.33 -5.75
CA LEU A 54 5.67 13.34 -5.13
C LEU A 54 5.68 14.65 -5.94
N LEU A 55 5.65 14.58 -7.27
CA LEU A 55 5.57 15.77 -8.13
C LEU A 55 4.23 16.50 -7.92
N LEU A 56 3.12 15.77 -7.90
CA LEU A 56 1.80 16.35 -7.61
C LEU A 56 1.74 17.00 -6.21
N PHE A 57 2.38 16.36 -5.23
CA PHE A 57 2.51 16.93 -3.88
C PHE A 57 3.33 18.23 -3.89
N ALA A 58 4.43 18.29 -4.63
CA ALA A 58 5.26 19.49 -4.73
C ALA A 58 4.50 20.66 -5.35
N GLU A 59 3.61 20.39 -6.32
CA GLU A 59 2.76 21.42 -6.93
C GLU A 59 1.62 21.88 -6.02
N THR A 60 1.08 20.98 -5.17
CA THR A 60 -0.14 21.24 -4.38
C THR A 60 -0.07 20.69 -2.93
N PRO A 61 0.87 21.14 -2.09
CA PRO A 61 1.14 20.52 -0.79
C PRO A 61 -0.02 20.64 0.21
N HIS A 62 -0.81 21.71 0.11
CA HIS A 62 -1.96 22.00 0.96
C HIS A 62 -3.10 20.98 0.84
N VAL A 63 -3.19 20.24 -0.27
CA VAL A 63 -4.20 19.20 -0.45
C VAL A 63 -3.89 17.97 0.41
N TYR A 64 -2.61 17.74 0.70
CA TYR A 64 -2.11 16.52 1.35
C TYR A 64 -1.74 16.74 2.82
N LEU A 65 -1.34 17.95 3.19
CA LEU A 65 -1.11 18.35 4.58
C LEU A 65 -2.38 19.01 5.11
N LYS A 66 -3.27 18.21 5.72
CA LYS A 66 -4.35 18.74 6.56
C LYS A 66 -3.79 18.89 7.98
N GLU A 67 -3.72 20.13 8.46
CA GLU A 67 -3.46 20.46 9.86
C GLU A 67 -4.62 20.02 10.77
#